data_AF-A0A0G1MNA7-F1
#
_entry.id   AF-A0A0G1MNA7-F1
#
_cell.length_a   1.000
_cell.length_b   1.000
_cell.length_c   1.000
_cell.angle_alpha   90.00
_cell.angle_beta   90.00
_cell.angle_gamma   90.00
#
_symmetry.space_group_name_H-M   'P 1'
#
loop_
_entity.id
_entity.type
_entity.pdbx_description
1 polymer ?
#
loop_
_entity_poly.entity_id
_entity_poly.type
_entity_poly.pdbx_seq_one_letter_code
_entity_poly.pdbx_strand_id
1 'polypeptide(L)'
;MGSFIEVNDTLQLTNEQGFPKELDYQQHLKKPYRAEDFEGKLFEFRDKPKIRIYKTPPVRNFLVQNIGGKWLYWGLVHIVELTHDNVNQTTSGKFKIIYIYTQEEMKMAHKLIDRDSDTDFFTS
;
A
#
# COMPACT_ATOMS: atom_id res chain seq x y z
N MET A 1 -1.83 -16.14 28.49
CA MET A 1 -0.87 -16.21 27.37
C MET A 1 -1.25 -15.15 26.35
N GLY A 2 -0.28 -14.42 25.81
CA GLY A 2 -0.51 -13.36 24.82
C GLY A 2 -0.11 -13.79 23.41
N SER A 3 -0.55 -13.04 22.40
CA SER A 3 -0.17 -13.22 20.99
C SER A 3 0.36 -11.91 20.43
N PHE A 4 1.16 -11.98 19.36
CA PHE A 4 1.70 -10.80 18.71
C PHE A 4 0.74 -10.29 17.63
N ILE A 5 0.53 -8.98 17.62
CA ILE A 5 -0.12 -8.27 16.53
C ILE A 5 0.82 -7.16 16.06
N GLU A 6 0.83 -6.90 14.76
CA GLU A 6 1.63 -5.85 14.15
C GLU A 6 0.70 -4.69 13.77
N VAL A 7 1.00 -3.47 14.23
CA VAL A 7 0.18 -2.28 13.92
C VAL A 7 0.93 -1.42 12.91
N ASN A 8 0.38 -1.31 11.71
CA ASN A 8 1.03 -0.64 10.59
C ASN A 8 0.22 0.57 10.11
N ASP A 9 0.94 1.52 9.52
CA ASP A 9 0.38 2.63 8.74
C ASP A 9 0.72 2.50 7.24
N THR A 10 1.45 1.46 6.84
CA THR A 10 1.91 1.25 5.47
C THR A 10 1.39 -0.07 4.91
N LEU A 11 0.49 0.01 3.93
CA LEU A 11 0.00 -1.11 3.13
C LEU A 11 0.94 -1.33 1.93
N GLN A 12 2.02 -2.06 2.19
CA GLN A 12 2.96 -2.52 1.15
C GLN A 12 2.44 -3.79 0.48
N LEU A 13 2.28 -3.84 -0.83
CA LEU A 13 1.71 -4.99 -1.55
C LEU A 13 2.58 -5.40 -2.74
N THR A 14 2.67 -6.70 -3.00
CA THR A 14 3.12 -7.22 -4.30
C THR A 14 1.93 -7.41 -5.24
N ASN A 15 2.20 -7.71 -6.51
CA ASN A 15 1.13 -7.99 -7.48
C ASN A 15 0.31 -9.23 -7.08
N GLU A 16 0.96 -10.26 -6.53
CA GLU A 16 0.31 -11.49 -6.07
C GLU A 16 -0.58 -11.25 -4.85
N GLN A 17 -0.21 -10.29 -3.99
CA GLN A 17 -0.99 -9.90 -2.81
C GLN A 17 -2.17 -8.97 -3.13
N GLY A 18 -2.42 -8.68 -4.41
CA GLY A 18 -3.55 -7.87 -4.85
C GLY A 18 -3.23 -6.39 -5.04
N PHE A 19 -1.98 -6.02 -5.37
CA PHE A 19 -1.72 -4.65 -5.81
C PHE A 19 -2.58 -4.30 -7.05
N PRO A 20 -3.24 -3.13 -7.10
CA PRO A 20 -4.14 -2.79 -8.19
C PRO A 20 -3.46 -2.79 -9.55
N LYS A 21 -3.93 -3.65 -10.48
CA LYS A 21 -3.40 -3.74 -11.85
C LYS A 21 -3.60 -2.45 -12.67
N GLU A 22 -4.58 -1.64 -12.27
CA GLU A 22 -4.89 -0.35 -12.90
C GLU A 22 -3.81 0.70 -12.60
N LEU A 23 -3.09 0.57 -11.48
CA LEU A 23 -1.99 1.45 -11.10
C LEU A 23 -0.69 1.00 -11.79
N ASP A 24 -0.57 1.38 -13.07
CA ASP A 24 0.65 1.17 -13.85
C ASP A 24 1.54 2.41 -13.82
N TYR A 25 2.80 2.25 -13.39
CA TYR A 25 3.73 3.36 -13.26
C TYR A 25 4.07 4.02 -14.60
N GLN A 26 4.23 3.25 -15.67
CA GLN A 26 4.56 3.78 -16.99
C GLN A 26 3.41 4.58 -17.60
N GLN A 27 2.17 4.19 -17.33
CA GLN A 27 0.99 4.96 -17.71
C GLN A 27 0.87 6.23 -16.86
N HIS A 28 1.11 6.13 -15.54
CA HIS A 28 1.12 7.28 -14.64
C HIS A 28 2.16 8.33 -15.06
N LEU A 29 3.29 7.88 -15.61
CA LEU A 29 4.32 8.77 -16.16
C LEU A 29 3.82 9.63 -17.33
N LYS A 30 2.98 9.06 -18.19
CA LYS A 30 2.45 9.72 -19.40
C LYS A 30 1.19 10.52 -19.10
N LYS A 31 0.29 9.95 -18.29
CA LYS A 31 -0.98 10.54 -17.88
C LYS A 31 -1.16 10.26 -16.38
N PRO A 32 -0.85 11.24 -15.52
CA PRO A 32 -0.97 11.07 -14.08
C PRO A 32 -2.40 10.71 -13.68
N TYR A 33 -2.54 9.60 -12.97
CA TYR A 33 -3.75 9.23 -12.26
C TYR A 33 -4.01 10.18 -11.11
N ARG A 34 -5.30 10.32 -10.79
CA ARG A 34 -5.75 11.03 -9.60
C ARG A 34 -6.67 10.13 -8.77
N ALA A 35 -6.94 10.53 -7.54
CA ALA A 35 -7.82 9.76 -6.67
C ALA A 35 -9.25 9.65 -7.23
N GLU A 36 -9.70 10.68 -7.97
CA GLU A 36 -11.02 10.71 -8.61
C GLU A 36 -11.19 9.60 -9.66
N ASP A 37 -10.10 9.15 -10.30
CA ASP A 37 -10.16 8.04 -11.27
C ASP A 37 -10.53 6.69 -10.63
N PHE A 38 -10.41 6.59 -9.30
CA PHE A 38 -10.71 5.39 -8.50
C PHE A 38 -11.85 5.61 -7.51
N GLU A 39 -12.60 6.71 -7.65
CA GLU A 39 -13.70 7.02 -6.75
C GLU A 39 -14.77 5.90 -6.79
N GLY A 40 -15.22 5.46 -5.61
CA GLY A 40 -16.17 4.37 -5.47
C GLY A 40 -15.60 2.96 -5.68
N LYS A 41 -14.33 2.82 -6.08
CA LYS A 41 -13.68 1.50 -6.20
C LYS A 41 -13.19 1.00 -4.85
N LEU A 42 -13.38 -0.30 -4.62
CA LEU A 42 -12.80 -1.05 -3.50
C LEU A 42 -11.80 -2.06 -4.07
N PHE A 43 -10.59 -2.02 -3.52
CA PHE A 43 -9.53 -2.95 -3.84
C PHE A 43 -9.39 -3.98 -2.72
N GLU A 44 -8.99 -5.19 -3.06
CA GLU A 44 -8.76 -6.27 -2.11
C GLU A 44 -7.27 -6.62 -2.07
N PHE A 45 -6.76 -6.89 -0.87
CA PHE A 45 -5.46 -7.51 -0.69
C PHE A 45 -5.57 -8.79 0.12
N ARG A 46 -4.62 -9.70 -0.07
CA ARG A 46 -4.66 -11.03 0.53
C ARG A 46 -3.30 -11.47 1.07
N ASP A 47 -3.36 -12.43 1.99
CA ASP A 47 -2.23 -13.24 2.45
C ASP A 47 -1.02 -12.45 2.92
N LYS A 48 -1.25 -11.33 3.62
CA LYS A 48 -0.16 -10.67 4.35
C LYS A 48 0.26 -11.56 5.50
N PRO A 49 1.57 -11.82 5.68
CA PRO A 49 2.03 -12.61 6.81
C PRO A 49 1.75 -11.86 8.12
N LYS A 50 1.49 -12.62 9.17
CA LYS A 50 1.15 -12.19 10.53
C LYS A 50 -0.23 -11.54 10.64
N ILE A 51 -0.69 -11.42 11.89
CA ILE A 51 -1.87 -10.66 12.25
C ILE A 51 -1.49 -9.18 12.28
N ARG A 52 -2.05 -8.42 11.33
CA ARG A 52 -1.78 -7.00 11.11
C ARG A 52 -3.03 -6.18 11.33
N ILE A 53 -2.88 -5.06 12.02
CA ILE A 53 -3.91 -4.05 12.18
C ILE A 53 -3.41 -2.78 11.50
N TYR A 54 -4.28 -2.14 10.73
CA TYR A 54 -3.99 -0.88 10.06
C TYR A 54 -4.69 0.27 10.76
N LYS A 55 -4.27 1.51 10.46
CA LYS A 55 -4.97 2.69 10.96
C LYS A 55 -6.39 2.72 10.40
N THR A 56 -7.38 2.87 11.27
CA THR A 56 -8.79 2.93 10.90
C THR A 56 -9.14 4.32 10.33
N PRO A 57 -10.08 4.42 9.38
CA PRO A 57 -10.60 5.71 8.92
C PRO A 57 -11.09 6.57 10.10
N PRO A 58 -10.88 7.90 10.07
CA PRO A 58 -10.40 8.71 8.95
C PRO A 58 -8.87 8.74 8.78
N VAL A 59 -8.11 8.02 9.60
CA VAL A 59 -6.65 8.00 9.52
C VAL A 59 -6.19 7.27 8.26
N ARG A 60 -5.33 7.93 7.48
CA ARG A 60 -4.75 7.41 6.24
C ARG A 60 -3.67 6.35 6.52
N ASN A 61 -3.51 5.42 5.59
CA ASN A 61 -2.36 4.53 5.50
C ASN A 61 -1.64 4.82 4.16
N PHE A 62 -0.34 4.55 4.07
CA PHE A 62 0.40 4.64 2.81
C PHE A 62 0.12 3.42 1.94
N LEU A 63 -0.07 3.64 0.64
CA LEU A 63 -0.09 2.56 -0.35
C LEU A 63 1.29 2.46 -0.97
N VAL A 64 1.90 1.28 -0.87
CA VAL A 64 3.24 1.01 -1.40
C VAL A 64 3.19 -0.24 -2.26
N GLN A 65 3.78 -0.18 -3.44
CA GLN A 65 4.02 -1.36 -4.27
C GLN A 65 5.43 -1.87 -3.99
N ASN A 66 5.55 -3.17 -3.73
CA ASN A 66 6.83 -3.85 -3.64
C ASN A 66 7.12 -4.57 -4.95
N ILE A 67 8.19 -4.12 -5.61
CA ILE A 67 8.67 -4.62 -6.89
C ILE A 67 10.06 -5.22 -6.61
N GLY A 68 10.11 -6.52 -6.32
CA GLY A 68 11.39 -7.22 -6.11
C GLY A 68 12.21 -6.72 -4.92
N GLY A 69 11.56 -6.27 -3.84
CA GLY A 69 12.20 -5.69 -2.66
C GLY A 69 12.27 -4.16 -2.68
N LYS A 70 12.07 -3.54 -3.85
CA LYS A 70 12.01 -2.07 -3.99
C LYS A 70 10.61 -1.54 -3.77
N TRP A 71 10.50 -0.42 -3.07
CA TRP A 71 9.26 0.16 -2.61
C TRP A 71 8.94 1.42 -3.40
N LEU A 72 7.82 1.37 -4.13
CA LEU A 72 7.26 2.50 -4.84
C LEU A 72 6.04 3.02 -4.07
N TYR A 73 6.16 4.24 -3.54
CA TYR A 73 5.07 4.89 -2.79
C TYR A 73 4.05 5.47 -3.76
N TRP A 74 2.81 4.97 -3.70
CA TRP A 74 1.75 5.35 -4.63
C TRP A 74 0.83 6.44 -4.12
N GLY A 75 0.65 6.55 -2.82
CA GLY A 75 -0.26 7.53 -2.24
C GLY A 75 -0.84 7.07 -0.92
N LEU A 76 -2.10 7.42 -0.70
CA LEU A 76 -2.80 7.22 0.56
C LEU A 76 -4.08 6.42 0.36
N VAL A 77 -4.38 5.56 1.33
CA VAL A 77 -5.55 4.70 1.35
C VAL A 77 -6.25 4.71 2.70
N HIS A 78 -7.53 4.36 2.69
CA HIS A 78 -8.28 3.95 3.86
C HIS A 78 -8.52 2.45 3.80
N ILE A 79 -8.14 1.75 4.86
CA ILE A 79 -8.53 0.34 5.02
C ILE A 79 -9.99 0.32 5.49
N VAL A 80 -10.83 -0.40 4.76
CA VAL A 80 -12.28 -0.48 4.97
C VAL A 80 -12.66 -1.77 5.69
N GLU A 81 -11.95 -2.86 5.41
CA GLU A 81 -12.21 -4.18 5.98
C GLU A 81 -10.88 -4.91 6.21
N LEU A 82 -10.82 -5.70 7.29
CA LEU A 82 -9.72 -6.62 7.57
C LEU A 82 -10.28 -7.99 7.92
N THR A 83 -9.61 -9.03 7.45
CA THR A 83 -9.88 -10.43 7.78
C THR A 83 -8.59 -11.07 8.27
N HIS A 84 -8.65 -11.66 9.46
CA HIS A 84 -7.53 -12.36 10.07
C HIS A 84 -7.76 -13.86 9.99
N ASP A 85 -6.86 -14.57 9.32
CA ASP A 85 -6.77 -16.02 9.41
C ASP A 85 -5.86 -16.36 10.58
N ASN A 86 -6.46 -16.80 11.69
CA ASN A 86 -5.71 -17.10 12.91
C ASN A 86 -4.94 -18.43 12.83
N VAL A 87 -5.30 -19.33 11.90
CA VAL A 87 -4.63 -20.62 11.72
C VAL A 87 -3.38 -20.42 10.87
N ASN A 88 -3.52 -19.76 9.73
CA ASN A 88 -2.41 -19.45 8.82
C ASN A 88 -1.61 -18.21 9.25
N GLN A 89 -2.10 -17.48 10.25
CA GLN A 89 -1.56 -16.21 10.73
C GLN A 89 -1.39 -15.21 9.58
N THR A 90 -2.44 -15.00 8.79
CA THR A 90 -2.43 -14.03 7.70
C THR A 90 -3.49 -12.94 7.86
N THR A 91 -3.25 -11.82 7.19
CA THR A 91 -4.19 -10.70 7.12
C THR A 91 -4.54 -10.40 5.67
N SER A 92 -5.84 -10.35 5.40
CA SER A 92 -6.43 -9.90 4.13
C SER A 92 -7.33 -8.71 4.41
N GLY A 93 -7.79 -8.03 3.37
CA GLY A 93 -8.72 -6.91 3.59
C GLY A 93 -9.06 -6.15 2.34
N LYS A 94 -9.81 -5.07 2.55
CA LYS A 94 -10.27 -4.17 1.51
C LYS A 94 -9.85 -2.74 1.80
N PHE A 95 -9.55 -1.99 0.77
CA PHE A 95 -9.16 -0.59 0.90
C PHE A 95 -9.69 0.26 -0.25
N LYS A 96 -9.79 1.57 0.01
CA LYS A 96 -10.08 2.59 -1.00
C LYS A 96 -8.90 3.55 -1.11
N ILE A 97 -8.63 3.99 -2.33
CA ILE A 97 -7.64 5.02 -2.61
C ILE A 97 -8.27 6.38 -2.28
N ILE A 98 -7.52 7.22 -1.55
CA ILE A 98 -7.98 8.57 -1.19
C ILE A 98 -7.06 9.66 -1.74
N TYR A 99 -5.83 9.32 -2.10
CA TYR A 99 -4.88 10.21 -2.75
C TYR A 99 -3.88 9.39 -3.57
N ILE A 100 -3.49 9.89 -4.74
CA ILE A 100 -2.42 9.33 -5.57
C ILE A 100 -1.33 10.39 -5.70
N TYR A 101 -0.09 9.98 -5.45
CA TYR A 101 1.06 10.85 -5.55
C TYR A 101 1.39 11.20 -7.00
N THR A 102 1.75 12.45 -7.21
CA THR A 102 2.50 12.89 -8.39
C THR A 102 3.88 12.25 -8.40
N GLN A 103 4.53 12.23 -9.56
CA GLN A 103 5.85 11.62 -9.71
C GLN A 103 6.90 12.24 -8.77
N GLU A 104 6.82 13.54 -8.52
CA GLU A 104 7.70 14.26 -7.60
C GLU A 104 7.45 13.83 -6.15
N GLU A 105 6.17 13.75 -5.75
CA GLU A 105 5.78 13.25 -4.44
C GLU A 105 6.21 11.80 -4.23
N MET A 106 6.10 10.92 -5.25
CA MET A 106 6.56 9.53 -5.13
C MET A 106 8.07 9.45 -4.81
N LYS A 107 8.89 10.24 -5.52
CA LYS A 107 10.34 10.31 -5.29
C LYS A 107 10.67 10.90 -3.92
N MET A 108 9.88 11.85 -3.44
CA MET A 108 10.09 12.49 -2.15
C MET A 108 9.57 11.66 -0.97
N ALA A 109 8.49 10.90 -1.17
CA ALA A 109 7.85 10.07 -0.16
C ALA A 109 8.83 9.05 0.42
N HIS A 110 9.57 8.32 -0.43
CA HIS A 110 10.58 7.38 0.02
C HIS A 110 11.66 8.08 0.87
N LYS A 111 12.22 9.20 0.37
CA LYS A 111 13.25 9.99 1.06
C LYS A 111 12.83 10.56 2.41
N LEU A 112 11.53 10.82 2.61
CA LEU A 112 11.03 11.40 3.85
C LEU A 112 10.58 10.34 4.85
N ILE A 113 9.90 9.29 4.36
CA ILE A 113 9.19 8.30 5.16
C ILE A 113 10.09 7.12 5.51
N ASP A 114 10.71 6.49 4.51
CA ASP A 114 11.44 5.21 4.69
C ASP A 114 12.93 5.43 4.92
N ARG A 115 13.56 6.28 4.09
CA ARG A 115 14.99 6.66 4.15
C ARG A 115 15.99 5.50 3.99
N ASP A 116 15.53 4.28 3.73
CA ASP A 116 16.37 3.13 3.47
C ASP A 116 16.74 3.05 1.98
N SER A 117 18.02 3.26 1.66
CA SER A 117 18.49 3.21 0.27
C SER A 117 18.28 1.85 -0.39
N ASP A 118 18.23 0.77 0.38
CA ASP A 118 18.11 -0.59 -0.14
C ASP A 118 16.71 -0.85 -0.69
N THR A 119 15.69 -0.17 -0.16
CA THR A 119 14.29 -0.28 -0.62
C THR A 119 13.92 0.80 -1.64
N ASP A 120 14.75 1.82 -1.88
CA ASP A 120 14.41 2.90 -2.81
C ASP A 120 14.32 2.39 -4.26
N PHE A 121 13.14 2.54 -4.85
CA PHE A 121 12.84 2.18 -6.24
C PHE A 121 13.57 3.08 -7.25
N PHE A 122 13.91 4.32 -6.87
CA PHE A 122 14.46 5.32 -7.77
C PHE A 122 15.99 5.37 -7.81
N THR A 123 16.69 4.66 -6.93
CA THR A 123 18.17 4.62 -6.86
C THR A 123 18.80 3.41 -7.55
N SER A 124 18.06 2.75 -8.45
CA SER A 124 18.58 1.63 -9.25
C SER A 124 19.62 2.08 -10.28
#